data_AF-A0AAN7DE04-F1
#
_entry.id   AF-A0AAN7DE04-F1
#
_cell.length_a   1.000
_cell.length_b   1.000
_cell.length_c   1.000
_cell.angle_alpha   90.00
_cell.angle_beta   90.00
_cell.angle_gamma   90.00
#
_symmetry.space_group_name_H-M   'P 1'
#
loop_
_entity.id
_entity.type
_entity.pdbx_description
1 polymer ?
#
loop_
_entity_poly.entity_id
_entity_poly.type
_entity_poly.pdbx_seq_one_letter_code
_entity_poly.pdbx_strand_id
1 'polypeptide(L)'
;MNEEYNFDSETVPVMIQSYMDWEETAAVNAAQKEAKRKTKPHSKEPSLDVVKKERGSYITKNEAKVVNLINLLQEFENMSISEASRKVGLSKSTAARKLKQWNQMTSEIAEKGFPDSIAIKEGKGRPTILKDEHTVFIFELLANEPTLTVEAVTGHLSKEFRDIQITPRSVENHMKKKCRLTYKRIIPRYYGRNTDETVAKRRDAVAYWVSQNIDFMNECVFLDEAGFNRSMHRSYGWSEAGTPCKIDVQTKGANVSILGAICKSGLITLSRKEVVLSARSGKRTRTGEKSQAPKRKGTTSSDFLEYIEQVLTTLDAANMSYKYLVLDNASIHKAALIEDWVGQRGYKLLFLPPYSPFFKSDRRVLVQAEDCCK
;
A
#
# COMPACT_ATOMS: atom_id res chain seq x y z
N MET A 1 59.52 15.78 -9.92
CA MET A 1 59.20 14.60 -9.10
C MET A 1 57.73 14.35 -9.27
N ASN A 2 57.42 13.20 -9.88
CA ASN A 2 56.08 12.74 -10.23
C ASN A 2 55.32 12.34 -8.97
N GLU A 3 54.04 12.72 -8.88
CA GLU A 3 53.05 11.94 -8.12
C GLU A 3 51.80 11.82 -9.00
N GLU A 4 51.75 10.70 -9.71
CA GLU A 4 50.55 10.15 -10.35
C GLU A 4 49.55 9.78 -9.24
N TYR A 5 48.37 10.40 -9.25
CA TYR A 5 47.24 9.93 -8.45
C TYR A 5 46.44 8.93 -9.29
N ASN A 6 46.71 7.65 -9.03
CA ASN A 6 46.04 6.50 -9.62
C ASN A 6 44.53 6.56 -9.32
N PHE A 7 43.71 6.68 -10.37
CA PHE A 7 42.27 6.46 -10.28
C PHE A 7 42.01 4.99 -10.58
N ASP A 8 42.19 4.15 -9.56
CA ASP A 8 41.85 2.73 -9.65
C ASP A 8 40.34 2.60 -9.84
N SER A 9 39.92 2.33 -11.07
CA SER A 9 38.58 1.89 -11.40
C SER A 9 38.39 0.47 -10.88
N GLU A 10 38.06 0.33 -9.60
CA GLU A 10 37.57 -0.94 -9.05
C GLU A 10 36.24 -1.27 -9.71
N THR A 11 36.31 -2.08 -10.76
CA THR A 11 35.19 -2.84 -11.30
C THR A 11 34.80 -3.87 -10.24
N VAL A 12 33.85 -3.51 -9.38
CA VAL A 12 33.25 -4.46 -8.44
C VAL A 12 32.42 -5.45 -9.26
N PRO A 13 32.75 -6.76 -9.28
CA PRO A 13 31.95 -7.74 -9.99
C PRO A 13 30.60 -7.86 -9.29
N VAL A 14 29.54 -7.42 -9.97
CA VAL A 14 28.17 -7.68 -9.55
C VAL A 14 27.89 -9.16 -9.82
N MET A 15 27.98 -9.98 -8.76
CA MET A 15 27.52 -11.36 -8.79
C MET A 15 26.01 -11.34 -9.05
N ILE A 16 25.60 -11.74 -10.27
CA ILE A 16 24.20 -11.93 -10.64
C ILE A 16 23.71 -13.16 -9.88
N GLN A 17 23.08 -12.94 -8.72
CA GLN A 17 22.28 -13.96 -8.07
C GLN A 17 20.97 -14.12 -8.85
N SER A 18 20.73 -15.35 -9.30
CA SER A 18 19.48 -15.80 -9.91
C SER A 18 18.30 -15.34 -9.07
N TYR A 19 17.34 -14.67 -9.72
CA TYR A 19 16.12 -14.11 -9.13
C TYR A 19 15.21 -15.16 -8.46
N MET A 20 15.53 -16.45 -8.56
CA MET A 20 14.75 -17.56 -8.02
C MET A 20 15.18 -18.02 -6.62
N ASP A 21 16.34 -17.61 -6.10
CA ASP A 21 16.86 -18.11 -4.80
C ASP A 21 16.18 -17.47 -3.56
N TRP A 22 15.38 -16.42 -3.77
CA TRP A 22 14.70 -15.72 -2.67
C TRP A 22 13.47 -16.50 -2.13
N GLU A 23 12.83 -17.32 -2.97
CA GLU A 23 11.65 -18.09 -2.57
C GLU A 23 12.06 -19.29 -1.68
N GLU A 24 13.20 -19.92 -1.97
CA GLU A 24 13.75 -21.02 -1.15
C GLU A 24 14.24 -20.53 0.21
N THR A 25 14.97 -19.40 0.25
CA THR A 25 15.46 -18.83 1.51
C THR A 25 14.33 -18.33 2.42
N ALA A 26 13.22 -17.85 1.86
CA ALA A 26 12.02 -17.51 2.62
C ALA A 26 11.33 -18.76 3.22
N ALA A 27 11.28 -19.86 2.47
CA ALA A 27 10.71 -21.13 2.92
C ALA A 27 11.53 -21.79 4.05
N VAL A 28 12.86 -21.81 3.94
CA VAL A 28 13.75 -22.37 4.99
C VAL A 28 13.67 -21.54 6.28
N ASN A 29 13.61 -20.21 6.16
CA ASN A 29 13.49 -19.33 7.33
C ASN A 29 12.11 -19.46 8.02
N ALA A 30 11.04 -19.69 7.27
CA ALA A 30 9.71 -19.96 7.83
C ALA A 30 9.69 -21.30 8.59
N ALA A 31 10.28 -22.35 8.03
CA ALA A 31 10.37 -23.67 8.66
C ALA A 31 11.22 -23.66 9.94
N GLN A 32 12.34 -22.92 9.95
CA GLN A 32 13.19 -22.77 11.14
C GLN A 32 12.52 -21.94 12.25
N LYS A 33 11.68 -20.96 11.89
CA LYS A 33 10.90 -20.15 12.85
C LYS A 33 9.76 -20.95 13.47
N GLU A 34 9.20 -21.90 12.73
CA GLU A 34 8.19 -22.84 13.21
C GLU A 34 8.78 -23.95 14.08
N ALA A 35 10.01 -24.40 13.78
CA ALA A 35 10.78 -25.33 14.62
C ALA A 35 11.21 -24.69 15.96
N LYS A 36 11.66 -23.43 15.96
CA LYS A 36 12.02 -22.68 17.19
C LYS A 36 10.80 -22.34 18.08
N ARG A 37 9.58 -22.33 17.53
CA ARG A 37 8.34 -22.17 18.31
C ARG A 37 7.96 -23.44 19.08
N LYS A 38 8.48 -24.61 18.70
CA LYS A 38 8.15 -25.91 19.31
C LYS A 38 9.09 -26.34 20.46
N THR A 39 10.17 -25.60 20.74
CA THR A 39 11.27 -26.08 21.62
C THR A 39 11.72 -25.14 22.74
N LYS A 40 10.85 -24.27 23.28
CA LYS A 40 11.19 -23.51 24.50
C LYS A 40 10.42 -24.03 25.74
N PRO A 41 11.08 -24.67 26.72
CA PRO A 41 10.44 -25.14 27.94
C PRO A 41 10.31 -23.97 28.91
N HIS A 42 9.12 -23.78 29.49
CA HIS A 42 8.95 -22.91 30.64
C HIS A 42 8.33 -23.73 31.78
N SER A 43 9.20 -24.14 32.69
CA SER A 43 8.90 -24.78 33.97
C SER A 43 8.34 -23.74 34.95
N LYS A 44 7.09 -23.94 35.39
CA LYS A 44 6.58 -23.63 36.74
C LYS A 44 5.38 -24.52 37.00
N GLU A 45 5.40 -25.22 38.14
CA GLU A 45 4.44 -26.24 38.59
C GLU A 45 2.99 -25.73 38.77
N PRO A 46 1.99 -26.63 38.78
CA PRO A 46 0.61 -26.33 38.41
C PRO A 46 -0.27 -26.02 39.63
N SER A 47 -1.15 -25.02 39.49
CA SER A 47 -2.37 -24.94 40.29
C SER A 47 -3.54 -25.50 39.47
N LEU A 48 -4.36 -26.30 40.15
CA LEU A 48 -5.42 -27.14 39.62
C LEU A 48 -6.51 -26.35 38.86
N ASP A 49 -7.13 -27.07 37.92
CA ASP A 49 -8.43 -26.83 37.28
C ASP A 49 -8.50 -25.95 36.02
N VAL A 50 -8.05 -26.53 34.90
CA VAL A 50 -8.66 -26.28 33.58
C VAL A 50 -8.85 -27.61 32.86
N VAL A 51 -10.09 -28.13 32.87
CA VAL A 51 -10.48 -29.24 31.99
C VAL A 51 -10.57 -28.69 30.56
N LYS A 52 -9.60 -29.05 29.71
CA LYS A 52 -9.70 -28.89 28.25
C LYS A 52 -10.64 -29.97 27.70
N LYS A 53 -11.64 -29.58 26.91
CA LYS A 53 -12.29 -30.43 25.90
C LYS A 53 -12.87 -29.59 24.75
N GLU A 54 -13.12 -30.29 23.66
CA GLU A 54 -13.07 -29.87 22.25
C GLU A 54 -14.09 -28.82 21.78
N ARG A 55 -13.84 -28.30 20.57
CA ARG A 55 -14.59 -27.24 19.85
C ARG A 55 -16.11 -27.45 19.89
N GLY A 56 -16.77 -26.80 20.84
CA GLY A 56 -18.23 -26.67 20.93
C GLY A 56 -18.60 -25.27 21.41
N SER A 57 -19.73 -24.76 20.90
CA SER A 57 -20.34 -23.46 21.15
C SER A 57 -20.03 -22.84 22.53
N TYR A 58 -19.59 -21.57 22.54
CA TYR A 58 -19.35 -20.81 23.78
C TYR A 58 -20.65 -20.65 24.58
N ILE A 59 -20.86 -21.53 25.56
CA ILE A 59 -21.91 -21.35 26.56
C ILE A 59 -21.51 -20.16 27.43
N THR A 60 -22.30 -19.09 27.41
CA THR A 60 -22.08 -17.94 28.28
C THR A 60 -22.17 -18.35 29.76
N LYS A 61 -21.49 -17.64 30.67
CA LYS A 61 -21.53 -17.96 32.11
C LYS A 61 -22.96 -18.11 32.67
N ASN A 62 -23.94 -17.42 32.07
CA ASN A 62 -25.35 -17.53 32.46
C ASN A 62 -26.04 -18.76 31.88
N GLU A 63 -25.67 -19.23 30.69
CA GLU A 63 -26.23 -20.44 30.10
C GLU A 63 -25.72 -21.69 30.84
N ALA A 64 -24.45 -21.72 31.27
CA ALA A 64 -23.90 -22.81 32.07
C ALA A 64 -24.63 -22.94 33.43
N LYS A 65 -24.99 -21.79 34.02
CA LYS A 65 -25.82 -21.74 35.23
C LYS A 65 -27.24 -22.26 34.99
N VAL A 66 -27.82 -22.04 33.82
CA VAL A 66 -29.15 -22.57 33.50
C VAL A 66 -29.11 -24.09 33.30
N VAL A 67 -28.08 -24.62 32.65
CA VAL A 67 -27.89 -26.07 32.48
C VAL A 67 -27.70 -26.76 33.83
N ASN A 68 -26.81 -26.23 34.68
CA ASN A 68 -26.59 -26.79 36.02
C ASN A 68 -27.83 -26.73 36.90
N LEU A 69 -28.67 -25.69 36.76
CA LEU A 69 -29.95 -25.59 37.45
C LEU A 69 -30.91 -26.71 37.05
N ILE A 70 -30.99 -27.03 35.75
CA ILE A 70 -31.87 -28.09 35.23
C ILE A 70 -31.39 -29.46 35.70
N ASN A 71 -30.08 -29.73 35.60
CA ASN A 71 -29.51 -31.01 36.05
C ASN A 71 -29.77 -31.26 37.54
N LEU A 72 -29.58 -30.26 38.40
CA LEU A 72 -29.86 -30.38 39.83
C LEU A 72 -31.34 -30.69 40.14
N LEU A 73 -32.26 -30.15 39.33
CA LEU A 73 -33.70 -30.40 39.49
C LEU A 73 -34.13 -31.75 38.91
N GLN A 74 -33.37 -32.33 37.98
CA GLN A 74 -33.60 -33.66 37.41
C GLN A 74 -32.99 -34.78 38.27
N GLU A 75 -31.81 -34.56 38.83
CA GLU A 75 -31.11 -35.56 39.66
C GLU A 75 -31.72 -35.71 41.06
N PHE A 76 -32.35 -34.66 41.59
CA PHE A 76 -32.91 -34.66 42.94
C PHE A 76 -34.41 -34.31 42.92
N GLU A 77 -35.26 -35.34 42.84
CA GLU A 77 -36.72 -35.22 42.69
C GLU A 77 -37.42 -34.32 43.73
N ASN A 78 -36.83 -34.16 44.93
CA ASN A 78 -37.39 -33.36 46.02
C ASN A 78 -36.71 -31.98 46.22
N MET A 79 -35.83 -31.55 45.32
CA MET A 79 -35.14 -30.26 45.47
C MET A 79 -36.03 -29.10 45.02
N SER A 80 -36.23 -28.12 45.91
CA SER A 80 -37.01 -26.92 45.54
C SER A 80 -36.25 -26.02 44.56
N ILE A 81 -36.98 -25.34 43.67
CA ILE A 81 -36.41 -24.35 42.73
C ILE A 81 -35.60 -23.27 43.46
N SER A 82 -36.04 -22.88 44.66
CA SER A 82 -35.34 -21.89 45.48
C SER A 82 -33.98 -22.39 45.96
N GLU A 83 -33.90 -23.66 46.33
CA GLU A 83 -32.64 -24.26 46.78
C GLU A 83 -31.67 -24.47 45.61
N ALA A 84 -32.15 -25.01 44.49
CA ALA A 84 -31.35 -25.19 43.29
C ALA A 84 -30.84 -23.83 42.75
N SER A 85 -31.69 -22.79 42.76
CA SER A 85 -31.30 -21.43 42.33
C SER A 85 -30.17 -20.83 43.16
N ARG A 86 -30.15 -21.09 44.47
CA ARG A 86 -29.11 -20.62 45.39
C ARG A 86 -27.79 -21.37 45.19
N LYS A 87 -27.83 -22.69 44.95
CA LYS A 87 -26.64 -23.50 44.65
C LYS A 87 -25.95 -23.06 43.36
N VAL A 88 -26.71 -22.58 42.37
CA VAL A 88 -26.17 -22.14 41.07
C VAL A 88 -25.93 -20.62 41.00
N GLY A 89 -26.27 -19.87 42.05
CA GLY A 89 -26.08 -18.43 42.12
C GLY A 89 -26.95 -17.66 41.11
N LEU A 90 -28.23 -18.01 41.04
CA LEU A 90 -29.29 -17.31 40.28
C LEU A 90 -30.38 -16.81 41.25
N SER A 91 -31.06 -15.70 40.90
CA SER A 91 -32.23 -15.28 41.66
C SER A 91 -33.38 -16.26 41.46
N LYS A 92 -34.20 -16.46 42.50
CA LYS A 92 -35.39 -17.35 42.47
C LYS A 92 -36.30 -17.02 41.27
N SER A 93 -36.51 -15.74 40.98
CA SER A 93 -37.32 -15.26 39.85
C SER A 93 -36.70 -15.60 38.49
N THR A 94 -35.37 -15.50 38.37
CA THR A 94 -34.66 -15.84 37.12
C THR A 94 -34.67 -17.35 36.88
N ALA A 95 -34.43 -18.15 37.91
CA ALA A 95 -34.48 -19.60 37.85
C ALA A 95 -35.86 -20.11 37.42
N ALA A 96 -36.94 -19.61 38.06
CA ALA A 96 -38.31 -19.96 37.69
C ALA A 96 -38.65 -19.57 36.24
N ARG A 97 -38.25 -18.35 35.81
CA ARG A 97 -38.46 -17.89 34.43
C ARG A 97 -37.73 -18.77 33.42
N LYS A 98 -36.49 -19.18 33.71
CA LYS A 98 -35.68 -20.02 32.82
C LYS A 98 -36.17 -21.45 32.76
N LEU A 99 -36.63 -22.01 33.88
CA LEU A 99 -37.28 -23.33 33.91
C LEU A 99 -38.58 -23.33 33.10
N LYS A 100 -39.40 -22.29 33.23
CA LYS A 100 -40.61 -22.13 32.39
C LYS A 100 -40.28 -22.07 30.90
N GLN A 101 -39.23 -21.31 30.52
CA GLN A 101 -38.74 -21.27 29.14
C GLN A 101 -38.24 -22.64 28.66
N TRP A 102 -37.52 -23.38 29.51
CA TRP A 102 -37.03 -24.72 29.19
C TRP A 102 -38.16 -25.71 28.95
N ASN A 103 -39.14 -25.76 29.86
CA ASN A 103 -40.30 -26.67 29.75
C ASN A 103 -41.16 -26.34 28.52
N GLN A 104 -41.31 -25.06 28.19
CA GLN A 104 -41.99 -24.64 26.98
C GLN A 104 -41.23 -25.11 25.73
N MET A 105 -39.91 -24.94 25.70
CA MET A 105 -39.06 -25.36 24.59
C MET A 105 -39.03 -26.89 24.43
N THR A 106 -38.99 -27.65 25.54
CA THR A 106 -39.03 -29.13 25.50
C THR A 106 -40.41 -29.67 25.09
N SER A 107 -41.50 -29.01 25.51
CA SER A 107 -42.85 -29.35 25.05
C SER A 107 -43.01 -29.08 23.54
N GLU A 108 -42.48 -27.95 23.06
CA GLU A 108 -42.47 -27.60 21.62
C GLU A 108 -41.59 -28.55 20.79
N ILE A 109 -40.44 -29.01 21.31
CA ILE A 109 -39.56 -30.00 20.66
C ILE A 109 -40.24 -31.37 20.56
N ALA A 110 -41.01 -31.78 21.58
CA ALA A 110 -41.75 -33.04 21.57
C ALA A 110 -42.88 -33.05 20.52
N GLU A 111 -43.51 -31.90 20.26
CA GLU A 111 -44.58 -31.77 19.26
C GLU A 111 -44.09 -31.53 17.82
N LYS A 112 -42.98 -30.81 17.62
CA LYS A 112 -42.57 -30.31 16.29
C LYS A 112 -41.21 -30.82 15.80
N GLY A 113 -40.55 -31.68 16.57
CA GLY A 113 -39.19 -32.14 16.28
C GLY A 113 -38.14 -31.07 16.62
N PHE A 114 -36.87 -31.48 16.68
CA PHE A 114 -35.76 -30.57 16.94
C PHE A 114 -35.69 -29.50 15.83
N PRO A 115 -35.75 -28.20 16.15
CA PRO A 115 -35.62 -27.17 15.13
C PRO A 115 -34.19 -27.19 14.57
N ASP A 116 -34.07 -27.25 13.24
CA ASP A 116 -32.78 -27.27 12.50
C ASP A 116 -31.88 -26.05 12.80
N SER A 117 -32.42 -25.01 13.44
CA SER A 117 -31.65 -23.89 13.97
C SER A 117 -32.32 -23.24 15.18
N ILE A 118 -31.53 -22.93 16.21
CA ILE A 118 -31.97 -22.12 17.35
C ILE A 118 -32.06 -20.67 16.87
N ALA A 119 -33.27 -20.18 16.61
CA ALA A 119 -33.50 -18.78 16.31
C ALA A 119 -33.11 -17.92 17.54
N ILE A 120 -31.92 -17.34 17.53
CA ILE A 120 -31.51 -16.30 18.48
C ILE A 120 -32.50 -15.15 18.27
N LYS A 121 -33.34 -14.87 19.28
CA LYS A 121 -34.19 -13.67 19.26
C LYS A 121 -33.27 -12.46 19.14
N GLU A 122 -33.25 -11.82 17.97
CA GLU A 122 -32.58 -10.54 17.78
C GLU A 122 -33.17 -9.56 18.80
N GLY A 123 -32.35 -9.11 19.75
CA GLY A 123 -32.75 -8.05 20.65
C GLY A 123 -33.12 -6.83 19.80
N LYS A 124 -34.37 -6.36 19.89
CA LYS A 124 -34.78 -5.10 19.25
C LYS A 124 -33.94 -3.98 19.85
N GLY A 125 -32.82 -3.67 19.18
CA GLY A 125 -31.93 -2.58 19.54
C GLY A 125 -32.66 -1.24 19.43
N ARG A 126 -32.03 -0.19 19.97
CA ARG A 126 -32.51 1.18 19.81
C ARG A 126 -32.65 1.48 18.30
N PRO A 127 -33.76 2.10 17.84
CA PRO A 127 -33.90 2.54 16.47
C PRO A 127 -32.71 3.42 16.05
N THR A 128 -32.18 3.18 14.86
CA THR A 128 -31.06 3.98 14.33
C THR A 128 -31.56 5.38 13.97
N ILE A 129 -30.82 6.40 14.41
CA ILE A 129 -31.12 7.80 14.09
C ILE A 129 -30.96 8.03 12.58
N LEU A 130 -29.91 7.43 11.99
CA LEU A 130 -29.65 7.55 10.56
C LEU A 130 -30.45 6.51 9.77
N LYS A 131 -31.34 6.98 8.89
CA LYS A 131 -32.17 6.22 7.95
C LYS A 131 -31.55 6.17 6.53
N ASP A 132 -32.27 5.53 5.61
CA ASP A 132 -31.86 5.35 4.22
C ASP A 132 -31.78 6.69 3.45
N GLU A 133 -32.64 7.66 3.75
CA GLU A 133 -32.60 9.00 3.14
C GLU A 133 -31.25 9.70 3.36
N HIS A 134 -30.69 9.63 4.57
CA HIS A 134 -29.37 10.19 4.85
C HIS A 134 -28.25 9.37 4.21
N THR A 135 -28.48 8.07 3.99
CA THR A 135 -27.52 7.22 3.28
C THR A 135 -27.36 7.68 1.83
N VAL A 136 -28.49 7.94 1.15
CA VAL A 136 -28.49 8.47 -0.22
C VAL A 136 -27.78 9.83 -0.27
N PHE A 137 -28.12 10.73 0.65
CA PHE A 137 -27.47 12.04 0.75
C PHE A 137 -25.94 11.95 0.94
N ILE A 138 -25.46 11.05 1.80
CA ILE A 138 -24.02 10.83 2.00
C ILE A 138 -23.35 10.38 0.70
N PHE A 139 -23.99 9.50 -0.09
CA PHE A 139 -23.43 9.04 -1.36
C PHE A 139 -23.36 10.16 -2.39
N GLU A 140 -24.41 10.96 -2.53
CA GLU A 140 -24.44 12.11 -3.44
C GLU A 140 -23.38 13.16 -3.05
N LEU A 141 -23.26 13.45 -1.75
CA LEU A 141 -22.28 14.39 -1.21
C LEU A 141 -20.85 13.93 -1.52
N LEU A 142 -20.53 12.66 -1.25
CA LEU A 142 -19.17 12.12 -1.46
C LEU A 142 -18.85 11.81 -2.92
N ALA A 143 -19.86 11.65 -3.79
CA ALA A 143 -19.64 11.56 -5.23
C ALA A 143 -19.12 12.88 -5.81
N ASN A 144 -19.62 14.01 -5.28
CA ASN A 144 -19.20 15.35 -5.69
C ASN A 144 -17.92 15.81 -4.98
N GLU A 145 -17.81 15.56 -3.67
CA GLU A 145 -16.69 15.99 -2.84
C GLU A 145 -16.14 14.83 -1.98
N PRO A 146 -15.35 13.91 -2.57
CA PRO A 146 -14.86 12.71 -1.88
C PRO A 146 -13.83 12.98 -0.78
N THR A 147 -13.34 14.23 -0.66
CA THR A 147 -12.32 14.63 0.30
C THR A 147 -12.88 15.18 1.60
N LEU A 148 -14.21 15.20 1.75
CA LEU A 148 -14.85 15.71 2.96
C LEU A 148 -14.47 14.87 4.19
N THR A 149 -14.22 15.56 5.31
CA THR A 149 -14.01 14.91 6.59
C THR A 149 -15.34 14.44 7.17
N VAL A 150 -15.30 13.53 8.15
CA VAL A 150 -16.51 13.07 8.85
C VAL A 150 -17.23 14.25 9.52
N GLU A 151 -16.49 15.21 10.07
CA GLU A 151 -17.03 16.43 10.66
C GLU A 151 -17.77 17.27 9.63
N ALA A 152 -17.20 17.45 8.43
CA ALA A 152 -17.85 18.18 7.36
C ALA A 152 -19.13 17.47 6.91
N VAL A 153 -19.08 16.16 6.67
CA VAL A 153 -20.28 15.35 6.32
C VAL A 153 -21.35 15.48 7.40
N THR A 154 -20.96 15.47 8.68
CA THR A 154 -21.89 15.67 9.80
C THR A 154 -22.53 17.07 9.74
N GLY A 155 -21.74 18.11 9.47
CA GLY A 155 -22.25 19.47 9.29
C GLY A 155 -23.24 19.60 8.14
N HIS A 156 -22.96 18.96 7.00
CA HIS A 156 -23.88 18.91 5.86
C HIS A 156 -25.20 18.20 6.22
N LEU A 157 -25.12 17.05 6.89
CA LEU A 157 -26.30 16.31 7.35
C LEU A 157 -27.14 17.11 8.34
N SER A 158 -26.54 17.75 9.34
CA SER A 158 -27.27 18.56 10.32
C SER A 158 -27.88 19.83 9.71
N LYS A 159 -27.30 20.34 8.61
CA LYS A 159 -27.83 21.50 7.89
C LYS A 159 -29.07 21.14 7.06
N GLU A 160 -29.02 20.00 6.37
CA GLU A 160 -30.10 19.50 5.51
C GLU A 160 -31.25 18.91 6.35
N PHE A 161 -30.91 18.09 7.33
CA PHE A 161 -31.85 17.40 8.22
C PHE A 161 -31.80 18.03 9.62
N ARG A 162 -32.60 19.08 9.84
CA ARG A 162 -32.62 19.83 11.12
C ARG A 162 -33.27 19.06 12.27
N ASP A 163 -33.97 17.98 11.97
CA ASP A 163 -34.70 17.12 12.88
C ASP A 163 -33.81 16.07 13.55
N ILE A 164 -32.58 15.87 13.06
CA ILE A 164 -31.63 14.91 13.62
C ILE A 164 -30.51 15.59 14.42
N GLN A 165 -30.26 15.06 15.62
CA GLN A 165 -29.11 15.42 16.44
C GLN A 165 -28.10 14.28 16.35
N ILE A 166 -27.03 14.48 15.56
CA ILE A 166 -26.06 13.45 15.22
C ILE A 166 -24.64 13.88 15.59
N THR A 167 -23.86 12.93 16.10
CA THR A 167 -22.44 13.13 16.40
C THR A 167 -21.57 12.62 15.24
N PRO A 168 -20.36 13.17 15.05
CA PRO A 168 -19.44 12.68 14.01
C PRO A 168 -19.16 11.17 14.11
N ARG A 169 -19.07 10.65 15.33
CA ARG A 169 -18.87 9.21 15.56
C ARG A 169 -20.03 8.35 15.08
N SER A 170 -21.27 8.85 15.17
CA SER A 170 -22.45 8.15 14.63
C SER A 170 -22.41 8.10 13.11
N VAL A 171 -22.04 9.21 12.46
CA VAL A 171 -21.88 9.30 11.01
C VAL A 171 -20.77 8.38 10.53
N GLU A 172 -19.61 8.38 11.20
CA GLU A 172 -18.49 7.48 10.87
C GLU A 172 -18.90 6.00 10.92
N ASN A 173 -19.60 5.59 11.98
CA ASN A 173 -20.09 4.22 12.12
C ASN A 173 -21.10 3.85 11.04
N HIS A 174 -21.97 4.79 10.66
CA HIS A 174 -22.95 4.59 9.59
C HIS A 174 -22.25 4.45 8.24
N MET A 175 -21.33 5.34 7.91
CA MET A 175 -20.51 5.27 6.70
C MET A 175 -19.77 3.93 6.59
N LYS A 176 -19.15 3.46 7.68
CA LYS A 176 -18.40 2.19 7.69
C LYS A 176 -19.30 0.96 7.64
N LYS A 177 -20.35 0.90 8.46
CA LYS A 177 -21.16 -0.33 8.66
C LYS A 177 -22.32 -0.44 7.68
N LYS A 178 -23.01 0.66 7.40
CA LYS A 178 -24.19 0.68 6.53
C LYS A 178 -23.82 1.05 5.10
N CYS A 179 -23.07 2.13 4.88
CA CYS A 179 -22.65 2.54 3.54
C CYS A 179 -21.45 1.72 2.99
N ARG A 180 -20.78 0.91 3.84
CA ARG A 180 -19.60 0.10 3.49
C ARG A 180 -18.45 0.94 2.90
N LEU A 181 -18.33 2.19 3.32
CA LEU A 181 -17.27 3.09 2.90
C LEU A 181 -16.00 2.85 3.70
N THR A 182 -14.86 2.88 3.01
CA THR A 182 -13.52 2.72 3.60
C THR A 182 -12.69 3.95 3.33
N TYR A 183 -11.93 4.41 4.32
CA TYR A 183 -10.98 5.50 4.14
C TYR A 183 -9.78 5.02 3.33
N LYS A 184 -9.53 5.65 2.18
CA LYS A 184 -8.44 5.29 1.24
C LYS A 184 -7.53 6.48 1.03
N ARG A 185 -6.25 6.20 0.74
CA ARG A 185 -5.28 7.22 0.35
C ARG A 185 -5.74 7.89 -0.95
N ILE A 186 -5.81 9.22 -0.95
CA ILE A 186 -6.12 10.01 -2.14
C ILE A 186 -4.97 9.84 -3.15
N ILE A 187 -5.32 9.50 -4.39
CA ILE A 187 -4.38 9.42 -5.50
C ILE A 187 -4.65 10.64 -6.39
N PRO A 188 -3.78 11.68 -6.35
CA PRO A 188 -3.98 12.85 -7.21
C PRO A 188 -3.90 12.42 -8.68
N ARG A 189 -4.92 12.79 -9.45
CA ARG A 189 -4.93 12.61 -10.90
C ARG A 189 -4.76 13.99 -11.55
N TYR A 190 -3.67 14.19 -12.27
CA TYR A 190 -3.42 15.44 -12.99
C TYR A 190 -4.39 15.59 -14.16
N TYR A 191 -5.05 16.74 -14.27
CA TYR A 191 -6.07 17.03 -15.30
C TYR A 191 -5.58 16.74 -16.73
N GLY A 192 -4.34 17.12 -17.06
CA GLY A 192 -3.76 16.92 -18.40
C GLY A 192 -3.63 15.46 -18.86
N ARG A 193 -3.74 14.48 -17.95
CA ARG A 193 -3.64 13.05 -18.27
C ARG A 193 -4.85 12.50 -19.04
N ASN A 194 -6.05 13.03 -18.76
CA ASN A 194 -7.32 12.51 -19.26
C ASN A 194 -8.06 13.50 -20.19
N THR A 195 -7.37 14.48 -20.76
CA THR A 195 -7.94 15.25 -21.86
C THR A 195 -8.16 14.34 -23.07
N ASP A 196 -9.19 14.61 -23.86
CA ASP A 196 -9.50 13.83 -25.07
C ASP A 196 -8.30 13.76 -26.02
N GLU A 197 -7.54 14.84 -26.11
CA GLU A 197 -6.29 14.92 -26.88
C GLU A 197 -5.22 13.93 -26.37
N THR A 198 -4.96 13.88 -25.06
CA THR A 198 -3.97 12.94 -24.49
C THR A 198 -4.43 11.50 -24.60
N VAL A 199 -5.75 11.25 -24.53
CA VAL A 199 -6.33 9.92 -24.76
C VAL A 199 -6.17 9.51 -26.23
N ALA A 200 -6.46 10.40 -27.18
CA ALA A 200 -6.26 10.17 -28.61
C ALA A 200 -4.79 9.87 -28.92
N LYS A 201 -3.85 10.71 -28.46
CA LYS A 201 -2.41 10.50 -28.62
C LYS A 201 -1.94 9.14 -28.10
N ARG A 202 -2.50 8.66 -26.98
CA ARG A 202 -2.20 7.32 -26.46
C ARG A 202 -2.75 6.21 -27.36
N ARG A 203 -3.98 6.35 -27.85
CA ARG A 203 -4.59 5.38 -28.77
C ARG A 203 -3.82 5.30 -30.08
N ASP A 204 -3.46 6.43 -30.66
CA ASP A 204 -2.71 6.52 -31.91
C ASP A 204 -1.31 5.90 -31.78
N ALA A 205 -0.62 6.18 -30.67
CA ALA A 205 0.67 5.57 -30.38
C ALA A 205 0.57 4.03 -30.27
N VAL A 206 -0.41 3.51 -29.53
CA VAL A 206 -0.61 2.07 -29.41
C VAL A 206 -0.99 1.44 -30.76
N ALA A 207 -1.86 2.09 -31.54
CA ALA A 207 -2.23 1.62 -32.87
C ALA A 207 -1.01 1.56 -33.81
N TYR A 208 -0.12 2.55 -33.74
CA TYR A 208 1.15 2.55 -34.47
C TYR A 208 2.06 1.40 -34.02
N TRP A 209 2.23 1.17 -32.72
CA TRP A 209 3.08 0.08 -32.23
C TRP A 209 2.57 -1.30 -32.66
N VAL A 210 1.24 -1.49 -32.65
CA VAL A 210 0.59 -2.71 -33.11
C VAL A 210 0.77 -2.88 -34.63
N SER A 211 0.58 -1.81 -35.42
CA SER A 211 0.73 -1.89 -36.89
C SER A 211 2.17 -2.18 -37.33
N GLN A 212 3.15 -1.73 -36.54
CA GLN A 212 4.57 -2.02 -36.76
C GLN A 212 5.00 -3.37 -36.18
N ASN A 213 4.10 -4.11 -35.51
CA ASN A 213 4.37 -5.39 -34.85
C ASN A 213 5.61 -5.33 -33.93
N ILE A 214 5.72 -4.27 -33.13
CA ILE A 214 6.88 -4.04 -32.25
C ILE A 214 6.86 -5.02 -31.09
N ASP A 215 7.91 -5.82 -30.95
CA ASP A 215 8.09 -6.70 -29.79
C ASP A 215 8.83 -5.98 -28.67
N PHE A 216 8.08 -5.39 -27.74
CA PHE A 216 8.63 -4.66 -26.60
C PHE A 216 9.52 -5.50 -25.67
N MET A 217 9.43 -6.83 -25.71
CA MET A 217 10.24 -7.69 -24.85
C MET A 217 11.58 -8.04 -25.49
N ASN A 218 11.60 -8.28 -26.79
CA ASN A 218 12.81 -8.78 -27.46
C ASN A 218 13.51 -7.73 -28.35
N GLU A 219 12.83 -6.66 -28.73
CA GLU A 219 13.38 -5.64 -29.65
C GLU A 219 13.64 -4.27 -28.99
N CYS A 220 13.27 -4.08 -27.72
CA CYS A 220 13.31 -2.78 -27.06
C CYS A 220 14.25 -2.73 -25.84
N VAL A 221 14.98 -1.61 -25.74
CA VAL A 221 15.65 -1.17 -24.51
C VAL A 221 14.91 0.05 -23.99
N PHE A 222 14.59 0.07 -22.71
CA PHE A 222 13.89 1.15 -22.03
C PHE A 222 14.90 2.01 -21.27
N LEU A 223 14.78 3.32 -21.40
CA LEU A 223 15.66 4.27 -20.75
C LEU A 223 14.83 5.25 -19.92
N ASP A 224 15.26 5.51 -18.69
CA ASP A 224 14.56 6.42 -17.77
C ASP A 224 15.52 7.21 -16.86
N GLU A 225 15.07 8.39 -16.43
CA GLU A 225 15.76 9.24 -15.44
C GLU A 225 14.96 9.29 -14.14
N ALA A 226 15.61 8.92 -13.03
CA ALA A 226 15.05 9.08 -11.68
C ALA A 226 15.87 10.09 -10.87
N GLY A 227 15.17 11.10 -10.34
CA GLY A 227 15.76 12.12 -9.48
C GLY A 227 15.67 11.76 -8.00
N PHE A 228 16.82 11.61 -7.36
CA PHE A 228 16.96 11.32 -5.94
C PHE A 228 17.36 12.59 -5.18
N ASN A 229 16.65 12.86 -4.09
CA ASN A 229 17.04 13.89 -3.15
C ASN A 229 17.89 13.25 -2.04
N ARG A 230 19.11 13.76 -1.84
CA ARG A 230 20.04 13.26 -0.82
C ARG A 230 19.51 13.33 0.62
N SER A 231 18.48 14.16 0.87
CA SER A 231 17.83 14.27 2.18
C SER A 231 16.62 13.32 2.35
N MET A 232 16.38 12.39 1.41
CA MET A 232 15.31 11.38 1.54
C MET A 232 15.60 10.40 2.69
N HIS A 233 14.55 9.97 3.38
CA HIS A 233 14.59 9.06 4.54
C HIS A 233 13.28 8.27 4.65
N ARG A 234 13.28 7.15 5.39
CA ARG A 234 12.07 6.37 5.69
C ARG A 234 10.99 7.22 6.33
N SER A 235 9.76 7.05 5.86
CA SER A 235 8.58 7.71 6.46
C SER A 235 8.24 7.18 7.85
N TYR A 236 8.84 6.06 8.27
CA TYR A 236 8.62 5.42 9.56
C TYR A 236 9.96 5.04 10.18
N GLY A 237 10.11 5.32 11.46
CA GLY A 237 11.24 4.93 12.29
C GLY A 237 10.75 4.47 13.65
N TRP A 238 11.65 3.92 14.45
CA TRP A 238 11.34 3.45 15.80
C TRP A 238 11.70 4.53 16.82
N SER A 239 10.79 4.79 17.74
CA SER A 239 11.00 5.65 18.91
C SER A 239 10.27 5.04 20.10
N GLU A 240 10.52 5.56 21.30
CA GLU A 240 9.85 5.07 22.50
C GLU A 240 8.34 5.33 22.42
N ALA A 241 7.55 4.49 23.10
CA ALA A 241 6.10 4.64 23.08
C ALA A 241 5.69 6.00 23.68
N GLY A 242 4.98 6.81 22.90
CA GLY A 242 4.55 8.15 23.29
C GLY A 242 5.53 9.28 22.93
N THR A 243 6.70 8.97 22.36
CA THR A 243 7.65 9.99 21.89
C THR A 243 7.69 10.06 20.36
N PRO A 244 7.78 11.27 19.77
CA PRO A 244 7.94 11.41 18.32
C PRO A 244 9.31 10.92 17.86
N CYS A 245 9.34 10.14 16.78
CA CYS A 245 10.59 9.80 16.08
C CYS A 245 11.12 11.04 15.34
N LYS A 246 12.15 11.68 15.90
CA LYS A 246 12.78 12.88 15.34
C LYS A 246 14.11 12.53 14.66
N ILE A 247 14.35 13.12 13.51
CA ILE A 247 15.62 13.06 12.80
C ILE A 247 16.04 14.48 12.40
N ASP A 248 17.34 14.75 12.43
CA ASP A 248 17.90 15.99 11.91
C ASP A 248 18.28 15.79 10.44
N VAL A 249 17.74 16.64 9.56
CA VAL A 249 17.96 16.55 8.11
C VAL A 249 18.55 17.85 7.60
N GLN A 250 19.63 17.76 6.82
CA GLN A 250 20.19 18.93 6.13
C GLN A 250 19.21 19.48 5.10
N THR A 251 19.10 20.81 5.05
CA THR A 251 18.25 21.55 4.12
C THR A 251 18.77 21.38 2.68
N LYS A 252 17.99 20.68 1.83
CA LYS A 252 18.14 20.56 0.36
C LYS A 252 19.59 20.58 -0.16
N GLY A 253 20.29 19.45 -0.04
CA GLY A 253 21.54 19.20 -0.76
C GLY A 253 21.36 19.13 -2.29
N ALA A 254 22.46 18.91 -3.02
CA ALA A 254 22.41 18.64 -4.46
C ALA A 254 21.57 17.39 -4.76
N ASN A 255 20.67 17.46 -5.73
CA ASN A 255 19.95 16.28 -6.20
C ASN A 255 20.90 15.39 -7.00
N VAL A 256 20.70 14.08 -6.93
CA VAL A 256 21.40 13.10 -7.77
C VAL A 256 20.38 12.55 -8.76
N SER A 257 20.67 12.62 -10.05
CA SER A 257 19.88 11.91 -11.06
C SER A 257 20.55 10.59 -11.39
N ILE A 258 19.76 9.54 -11.53
CA ILE A 258 20.23 8.24 -12.02
C ILE A 258 19.55 7.98 -13.35
N LEU A 259 20.36 7.66 -14.36
CA LEU A 259 19.91 7.26 -15.69
C LEU A 259 20.05 5.75 -15.82
N GLY A 260 18.93 5.06 -16.03
CA GLY A 260 18.86 3.60 -16.11
C GLY A 260 18.45 3.14 -17.50
N ALA A 261 19.14 2.12 -18.03
CA ALA A 261 18.77 1.42 -19.26
C ALA A 261 18.48 -0.04 -18.94
N ILE A 262 17.27 -0.52 -19.26
CA ILE A 262 16.81 -1.89 -18.98
C ILE A 262 16.24 -2.54 -20.23
N CYS A 263 16.49 -3.84 -20.35
CA CYS A 263 15.87 -4.71 -21.35
C CYS A 263 15.35 -5.99 -20.69
N LYS A 264 14.88 -6.96 -21.48
CA LYS A 264 14.37 -8.23 -20.97
C LYS A 264 15.39 -9.04 -20.16
N SER A 265 16.68 -8.97 -20.48
CA SER A 265 17.71 -9.67 -19.71
C SER A 265 18.12 -8.95 -18.42
N GLY A 266 17.63 -7.72 -18.21
CA GLY A 266 17.89 -6.94 -17.00
C GLY A 266 18.50 -5.57 -17.29
N LEU A 267 19.22 -5.05 -16.30
CA LEU A 267 19.88 -3.74 -16.34
C LEU A 267 21.10 -3.79 -17.25
N ILE A 268 21.12 -2.92 -18.25
CA ILE A 268 22.24 -2.74 -19.19
C ILE A 268 23.26 -1.76 -18.61
N THR A 269 22.79 -0.56 -18.24
CA THR A 269 23.66 0.51 -17.75
C THR A 269 22.93 1.33 -16.69
N LEU A 270 23.68 1.73 -15.66
CA LEU A 270 23.24 2.69 -14.66
C LEU A 270 24.29 3.80 -14.57
N SER A 271 23.89 5.02 -14.92
CA SER A 271 24.78 6.19 -14.83
C SER A 271 24.28 7.11 -13.73
N ARG A 272 25.17 7.45 -12.79
CA ARG A 272 24.88 8.41 -11.72
C ARG A 272 25.38 9.78 -12.14
N LYS A 273 24.50 10.77 -12.03
CA LYS A 273 24.82 12.17 -12.26
C LYS A 273 24.52 13.02 -11.04
N GLU A 274 25.53 13.73 -10.56
CA GLU A 274 25.30 14.79 -9.59
C GLU A 274 24.86 16.07 -10.29
N VAL A 275 23.75 16.65 -9.85
CA VAL A 275 23.31 17.97 -10.31
C VAL A 275 24.22 19.01 -9.66
N VAL A 276 25.32 19.34 -10.34
CA VAL A 276 26.30 20.34 -9.87
C VAL A 276 25.66 21.73 -9.84
N LEU A 277 25.88 22.45 -8.74
CA LEU A 277 25.57 23.88 -8.63
C LEU A 277 26.64 24.65 -9.41
N SER A 278 26.35 25.03 -10.65
CA SER A 278 27.30 25.86 -11.42
C SER A 278 27.06 27.35 -11.13
N ALA A 279 28.12 28.10 -10.82
CA ALA A 279 28.10 29.55 -10.87
C ALA A 279 28.12 30.04 -12.33
N ARG A 280 27.34 31.08 -12.67
CA ARG A 280 27.54 31.83 -13.93
C ARG A 280 27.58 33.33 -13.70
N SER A 281 28.37 33.96 -14.56
CA SER A 281 28.61 35.41 -14.70
C SER A 281 27.32 36.22 -14.57
N GLY A 282 27.31 37.13 -13.58
CA GLY A 282 26.14 37.94 -13.24
C GLY A 282 25.81 38.98 -14.31
N LYS A 283 24.51 39.28 -14.44
CA LYS A 283 24.04 40.51 -15.09
C LYS A 283 24.38 41.68 -14.17
N ARG A 284 25.05 42.71 -14.68
CA ARG A 284 25.39 43.94 -13.92
C ARG A 284 24.11 44.57 -13.37
N THR A 285 23.95 44.59 -12.05
CA THR A 285 23.03 45.48 -11.34
C THR A 285 23.61 46.90 -11.33
N ARG A 286 22.72 47.91 -11.29
CA ARG A 286 23.07 49.35 -11.37
C ARG A 286 23.81 49.87 -10.13
N THR A 287 24.03 49.01 -9.15
CA THR A 287 24.79 49.20 -7.92
C THR A 287 25.76 48.03 -7.88
N GLY A 288 27.08 48.31 -7.88
CA GLY A 288 28.16 47.39 -8.24
C GLY A 288 28.38 46.13 -7.40
N GLU A 289 27.37 45.65 -6.67
CA GLU A 289 27.44 44.44 -5.86
C GLU A 289 26.97 43.21 -6.63
N LYS A 290 27.87 42.23 -6.78
CA LYS A 290 27.62 40.92 -7.40
C LYS A 290 26.87 40.03 -6.40
N SER A 291 25.55 39.92 -6.50
CA SER A 291 24.82 38.84 -5.81
C SER A 291 24.89 37.55 -6.65
N GLN A 292 25.65 36.57 -6.17
CA GLN A 292 25.78 35.25 -6.80
C GLN A 292 24.70 34.32 -6.24
N ALA A 293 23.64 34.05 -6.99
CA ALA A 293 22.71 32.97 -6.67
C ALA A 293 23.09 31.69 -7.44
N PRO A 294 23.39 30.56 -6.76
CA PRO A 294 23.69 29.30 -7.44
C PRO A 294 22.44 28.77 -8.15
N LYS A 295 22.55 28.45 -9.44
CA LYS A 295 21.45 27.84 -10.22
C LYS A 295 21.74 26.35 -10.45
N ARG A 296 20.73 25.50 -10.26
CA ARG A 296 20.81 24.05 -10.47
C ARG A 296 20.94 23.76 -11.98
N LYS A 297 21.99 23.07 -12.41
CA LYS A 297 22.16 22.64 -13.81
C LYS A 297 21.59 21.22 -14.00
N GLY A 298 20.40 21.11 -14.59
CA GLY A 298 19.77 19.81 -14.91
C GLY A 298 20.49 19.03 -16.02
N THR A 299 19.90 17.91 -16.44
CA THR A 299 20.39 17.12 -17.58
C THR A 299 20.36 17.95 -18.87
N THR A 300 21.54 18.16 -19.46
CA THR A 300 21.65 18.79 -20.78
C THR A 300 21.68 17.72 -21.87
N SER A 301 21.35 18.09 -23.10
CA SER A 301 21.35 17.16 -24.22
C SER A 301 22.72 16.53 -24.50
N SER A 302 23.83 17.20 -24.17
CA SER A 302 25.17 16.61 -24.28
C SER A 302 25.41 15.52 -23.25
N ASP A 303 24.96 15.73 -22.01
CA ASP A 303 25.12 14.73 -20.94
C ASP A 303 24.26 13.49 -21.24
N PHE A 304 23.08 13.71 -21.83
CA PHE A 304 22.23 12.61 -22.26
C PHE A 304 22.82 11.85 -23.46
N LEU A 305 23.50 12.54 -24.38
CA LEU A 305 24.19 11.90 -25.50
C LEU A 305 25.33 10.99 -25.02
N GLU A 306 26.15 11.46 -24.07
CA GLU A 306 27.20 10.64 -23.44
C GLU A 306 26.61 9.38 -22.79
N TYR A 307 25.46 9.52 -22.14
CA TYR A 307 24.75 8.37 -21.56
C TYR A 307 24.24 7.39 -22.63
N ILE A 308 23.64 7.89 -23.73
CA ILE A 308 23.21 7.04 -24.85
C ILE A 308 24.41 6.31 -25.47
N GLU A 309 25.55 6.98 -25.58
CA GLU A 309 26.80 6.37 -26.06
C GLU A 309 27.28 5.24 -25.16
N GLN A 310 27.23 5.42 -23.84
CA GLN A 310 27.55 4.34 -22.88
C GLN A 310 26.60 3.15 -23.03
N VAL A 311 25.30 3.40 -23.19
CA VAL A 311 24.29 2.34 -23.39
C VAL A 311 24.58 1.56 -24.67
N LEU A 312 24.76 2.24 -25.81
CA LEU A 312 25.03 1.58 -27.09
C LEU A 312 26.34 0.80 -27.07
N THR A 313 27.39 1.37 -26.48
CA THR A 313 28.69 0.69 -26.34
C THR A 313 28.56 -0.59 -25.50
N THR A 314 27.74 -0.55 -24.44
CA THR A 314 27.50 -1.72 -23.57
C THR A 314 26.70 -2.80 -24.32
N LEU A 315 25.72 -2.42 -25.13
CA LEU A 315 24.95 -3.34 -25.97
C LEU A 315 25.83 -4.01 -27.03
N ASP A 316 26.68 -3.22 -27.70
CA ASP A 316 27.63 -3.70 -28.70
C ASP A 316 28.64 -4.68 -28.07
N ALA A 317 29.17 -4.36 -26.88
CA ALA A 317 30.09 -5.22 -26.14
C ALA A 317 29.44 -6.53 -25.67
N ALA A 318 28.16 -6.48 -25.30
CA ALA A 318 27.38 -7.66 -24.92
C ALA A 318 26.85 -8.45 -26.14
N ASN A 319 27.13 -8.00 -27.36
CA ASN A 319 26.62 -8.55 -28.62
C ASN A 319 25.09 -8.71 -28.63
N MET A 320 24.40 -7.75 -28.03
CA MET A 320 22.95 -7.73 -27.91
C MET A 320 22.36 -6.84 -29.01
N SER A 321 21.48 -7.42 -29.83
CA SER A 321 20.82 -6.68 -30.91
C SER A 321 19.41 -6.28 -30.49
N TYR A 322 19.17 -4.98 -30.43
CA TYR A 322 17.84 -4.39 -30.25
C TYR A 322 17.55 -3.41 -31.39
N LYS A 323 16.27 -3.13 -31.61
CA LYS A 323 15.81 -2.28 -32.72
C LYS A 323 15.32 -0.92 -32.23
N TYR A 324 14.80 -0.85 -31.00
CA TYR A 324 14.18 0.36 -30.47
C TYR A 324 14.77 0.78 -29.12
N LEU A 325 15.01 2.08 -28.97
CA LEU A 325 15.26 2.72 -27.68
C LEU A 325 13.99 3.46 -27.26
N VAL A 326 13.39 3.03 -26.15
CA VAL A 326 12.13 3.55 -25.63
C VAL A 326 12.41 4.58 -24.55
N LEU A 327 11.93 5.81 -24.77
CA LEU A 327 12.19 6.96 -23.91
C LEU A 327 10.88 7.71 -23.61
N ASP A 328 10.87 8.50 -22.53
CA ASP A 328 9.79 9.47 -22.38
C ASP A 328 9.93 10.66 -23.31
N ASN A 329 8.81 11.39 -23.42
CA ASN A 329 8.66 12.52 -24.31
C ASN A 329 9.25 13.82 -23.70
N ALA A 330 10.44 13.75 -23.11
CA ALA A 330 11.16 14.92 -22.64
C ALA A 330 11.80 15.67 -23.81
N SER A 331 11.82 17.01 -23.76
CA SER A 331 12.40 17.84 -24.82
C SER A 331 13.90 17.59 -25.02
N ILE A 332 14.61 17.21 -23.96
CA ILE A 332 16.05 16.92 -24.00
C ILE A 332 16.38 15.69 -24.86
N HIS A 333 15.42 14.78 -25.08
CA HIS A 333 15.60 13.57 -25.89
C HIS A 333 15.41 13.82 -27.39
N LYS A 334 14.84 14.95 -27.77
CA LYS A 334 14.47 15.28 -29.17
C LYS A 334 15.50 16.17 -29.88
N ALA A 335 16.73 16.24 -29.37
CA ALA A 335 17.76 16.95 -30.09
C ALA A 335 18.07 16.18 -31.38
N ALA A 336 18.08 16.85 -32.54
CA ALA A 336 18.31 16.22 -33.85
C ALA A 336 19.59 15.36 -33.86
N LEU A 337 20.63 15.82 -33.17
CA LEU A 337 21.88 15.09 -33.00
C LEU A 337 21.69 13.69 -32.40
N ILE A 338 20.76 13.51 -31.45
CA ILE A 338 20.49 12.21 -30.82
C ILE A 338 19.81 11.27 -31.83
N GLU A 339 18.83 11.77 -32.59
CA GLU A 339 18.12 10.97 -33.59
C GLU A 339 19.07 10.47 -34.69
N ASP A 340 19.93 11.36 -35.20
CA ASP A 340 20.92 11.01 -36.23
C ASP A 340 21.92 9.99 -35.72
N TRP A 341 22.43 10.17 -34.49
CA TRP A 341 23.45 9.30 -33.91
C TRP A 341 22.93 7.90 -33.61
N VAL A 342 21.72 7.80 -33.06
CA VAL A 342 21.04 6.52 -32.79
C VAL A 342 20.71 5.81 -34.12
N GLY A 343 20.27 6.57 -35.13
CA GLY A 343 19.96 6.06 -36.46
C GLY A 343 21.19 5.49 -37.19
N GLN A 344 22.35 6.13 -37.08
CA GLN A 344 23.62 5.63 -37.65
C GLN A 344 24.03 4.27 -37.10
N ARG A 345 23.66 3.96 -35.86
CA ARG A 345 23.92 2.67 -35.19
C ARG A 345 22.83 1.62 -35.47
N GLY A 346 21.82 1.94 -36.29
CA GLY A 346 20.75 1.01 -36.68
C GLY A 346 19.55 0.95 -35.72
N TYR A 347 19.52 1.79 -34.69
CA TYR A 347 18.44 1.85 -33.71
C TYR A 347 17.39 2.89 -34.10
N LYS A 348 16.16 2.73 -33.60
CA LYS A 348 15.06 3.69 -33.75
C LYS A 348 14.60 4.20 -32.39
N LEU A 349 14.35 5.50 -32.28
CA LEU A 349 13.80 6.09 -31.06
C LEU A 349 12.28 5.93 -31.03
N LEU A 350 11.77 5.47 -29.89
CA LEU A 350 10.34 5.34 -29.64
C LEU A 350 9.96 6.15 -28.41
N PHE A 351 9.24 7.26 -28.65
CA PHE A 351 8.80 8.15 -27.58
C PHE A 351 7.45 7.71 -27.02
N LEU A 352 7.36 7.61 -25.69
CA LEU A 352 6.11 7.33 -25.02
C LEU A 352 5.13 8.51 -25.13
N PRO A 353 3.82 8.27 -25.26
CA PRO A 353 2.84 9.34 -25.26
C PRO A 353 2.85 10.13 -23.93
N PRO A 354 2.47 11.42 -23.95
CA PRO A 354 2.44 12.25 -22.75
C PRO A 354 1.69 11.60 -21.58
N TYR A 355 2.14 11.85 -20.35
CA TYR A 355 1.51 11.35 -19.12
C TYR A 355 1.27 9.84 -19.08
N SER A 356 2.15 9.05 -19.72
CA SER A 356 2.01 7.59 -19.82
C SER A 356 3.09 6.79 -19.09
N PRO A 357 3.36 7.03 -17.80
CA PRO A 357 4.39 6.32 -17.04
C PRO A 357 4.09 4.82 -16.84
N PHE A 358 2.88 4.36 -17.16
CA PHE A 358 2.48 2.96 -17.09
C PHE A 358 3.00 2.12 -18.27
N PHE A 359 3.51 2.77 -19.33
CA PHE A 359 4.24 2.08 -20.39
C PHE A 359 5.75 1.97 -20.12
N LYS A 360 6.26 2.56 -19.02
CA LYS A 360 7.65 2.40 -18.59
C LYS A 360 7.81 1.09 -17.81
N SER A 361 8.63 0.17 -18.31
CA SER A 361 8.99 -1.08 -17.62
C SER A 361 9.99 -0.84 -16.48
N ASP A 362 10.92 0.11 -16.64
CA ASP A 362 12.01 0.42 -15.70
C ASP A 362 11.51 1.06 -14.38
N ARG A 363 10.29 1.64 -14.37
CA ARG A 363 9.78 2.33 -13.18
C ARG A 363 9.77 1.44 -11.93
N ARG A 364 9.65 0.12 -12.04
CA ARG A 364 9.72 -0.77 -10.87
C ARG A 364 11.13 -0.89 -10.29
N VAL A 365 12.15 -0.97 -11.14
CA VAL A 365 13.55 -1.11 -10.69
C VAL A 365 14.04 0.19 -10.08
N LEU A 366 13.75 1.33 -10.71
CA LEU A 366 14.09 2.64 -10.15
C LEU A 366 13.29 2.97 -8.88
N VAL A 367 12.02 2.56 -8.78
CA VAL A 367 11.25 2.68 -7.53
C VAL A 367 11.82 1.77 -6.43
N GLN A 368 12.30 0.58 -6.76
CA GLN A 368 12.97 -0.28 -5.79
C GLN A 368 14.30 0.33 -5.30
N ALA A 369 15.04 1.00 -6.19
CA ALA A 369 16.20 1.79 -5.80
C ALA A 369 15.81 2.98 -4.89
N GLU A 370 14.71 3.68 -5.19
CA GLU A 370 14.16 4.73 -4.29
C GLU A 370 13.77 4.17 -2.92
N ASP A 371 13.19 2.99 -2.86
CA ASP A 371 12.77 2.37 -1.59
C ASP A 371 13.96 1.80 -0.80
N CYS A 372 15.06 1.44 -1.46
CA CYS A 372 16.34 1.14 -0.80
C CYS A 372 17.04 2.39 -0.28
N CYS A 373 16.94 3.53 -0.98
CA CYS A 373 17.51 4.81 -0.55
C CYS A 373 16.69 5.50 0.56
N LYS A 374 15.40 5.18 0.70
CA LYS A 374 14.56 5.61 1.82
C LYS A 374 14.93 4.80 3.06
#